data_AF-A0AAP8T1X1-F1
#
_entry.id   AF-A0AAP8T1X1-F1
#
_cell.length_a   1.000
_cell.length_b   1.000
_cell.length_c   1.000
_cell.angle_alpha   90.00
_cell.angle_beta   90.00
_cell.angle_gamma   90.00
#
_symmetry.space_group_name_H-M   'P 1'
#
loop_
_entity.id
_entity.type
_entity.pdbx_description
1 polymer ?
#
loop_
_entity_poly.entity_id
_entity_poly.type
_entity_poly.pdbx_seq_one_letter_code
_entity_poly.pdbx_strand_id
1 'polypeptide(L)'
;ENALFGTPVSVSSQGFIIESAFQGREALDKVETALANDSPYAMAFIDMRMPPGWDGLETIKRLWQVDPKLQVALCTAYSDYSWE
;
A
#
# COMPACT_ATOMS: atom_id res chain seq x y z
N GLU A 1 -31.64 7.47 17.31
CA GLU A 1 -30.39 7.46 16.52
C GLU A 1 -29.17 7.99 17.26
N ASN A 2 -29.11 9.25 17.70
CA ASN A 2 -27.92 9.76 18.43
C ASN A 2 -27.62 9.02 19.76
N ALA A 3 -28.64 8.49 20.45
CA ALA A 3 -28.44 7.65 21.63
C ALA A 3 -27.87 6.25 21.32
N LEU A 4 -27.94 5.82 20.06
CA LEU A 4 -27.48 4.52 19.57
C LEU A 4 -26.11 4.61 18.88
N PHE A 5 -25.84 5.72 18.18
CA PHE A 5 -24.65 5.87 17.32
C PHE A 5 -23.70 7.01 17.74
N GLY A 6 -24.01 7.72 18.82
CA GLY A 6 -23.23 8.87 19.28
C GLY A 6 -23.37 10.11 18.38
N THR A 7 -22.75 11.21 18.78
CA THR A 7 -22.63 12.40 17.94
C THR A 7 -21.62 12.10 16.83
N PRO A 8 -21.91 12.40 15.54
CA PRO A 8 -20.95 12.18 14.47
C PRO A 8 -19.67 12.95 14.79
N VAL A 9 -18.59 12.21 15.02
CA VAL A 9 -17.27 12.79 15.18
C VAL A 9 -16.93 13.46 13.85
N SER A 10 -16.60 14.75 13.88
CA SER A 10 -16.03 15.40 12.70
C SER A 10 -14.67 14.77 12.46
N VAL A 11 -14.62 13.81 11.53
CA VAL A 11 -13.36 13.21 11.10
C VAL A 11 -12.59 14.34 10.41
N SER A 12 -11.51 14.81 11.02
CA SER A 12 -10.59 15.71 10.32
C SER A 12 -10.07 14.93 9.11
N SER A 13 -10.36 15.38 7.90
CA SER A 13 -9.79 14.77 6.70
C SER A 13 -8.27 14.97 6.74
N GLN A 14 -7.54 13.96 7.16
CA GLN A 14 -6.09 13.95 6.99
C GLN A 14 -5.82 13.82 5.49
N GLY A 15 -5.18 14.83 4.92
CA GLY A 15 -4.76 14.80 3.54
C GLY A 15 -3.64 13.79 3.36
N PHE A 16 -3.74 12.93 2.35
CA PHE A 16 -2.67 12.04 1.95
C PHE A 16 -2.05 12.53 0.65
N ILE A 17 -0.74 12.43 0.54
CA ILE A 17 -0.03 12.59 -0.74
C ILE A 17 -0.01 11.22 -1.39
N ILE A 18 -0.45 11.15 -2.64
CA ILE A 18 -0.48 9.92 -3.42
C ILE A 18 0.63 9.98 -4.45
N GLU A 19 1.42 8.92 -4.51
CA GLU A 19 2.40 8.70 -5.56
C GLU A 19 2.14 7.36 -6.25
N SER A 20 2.47 7.31 -7.52
CA SER A 20 2.36 6.10 -8.34
C SER A 20 3.75 5.54 -8.63
N ALA A 21 3.84 4.21 -8.69
CA ALA A 21 4.97 3.48 -9.23
C ALA A 21 4.42 2.46 -10.23
N PHE A 22 5.06 2.33 -11.39
CA PHE A 22 4.59 1.45 -12.46
C PHE A 22 5.18 0.03 -12.37
N GLN A 23 6.22 -0.17 -11.56
CA GLN A 23 6.89 -1.44 -11.34
C GLN A 23 7.43 -1.56 -9.91
N GLY A 24 7.61 -2.79 -9.44
CA GLY A 24 8.04 -3.06 -8.07
C GLY A 24 9.38 -2.41 -7.67
N ARG A 25 10.33 -2.29 -8.61
CA ARG A 25 11.62 -1.63 -8.35
C ARG A 25 11.47 -0.14 -8.07
N GLU A 26 10.65 0.54 -8.88
CA GLU A 26 10.34 1.95 -8.68
C GLU A 26 9.62 2.17 -7.34
N ALA A 27 8.71 1.26 -6.97
CA ALA A 27 8.04 1.31 -5.68
C ALA A 27 9.03 1.18 -4.51
N LEU A 28 10.02 0.28 -4.62
CA LEU A 28 11.07 0.13 -3.60
C LEU A 28 11.92 1.38 -3.47
N ASP A 29 12.40 1.95 -4.59
CA ASP A 29 13.21 3.17 -4.58
C ASP A 29 12.45 4.34 -3.92
N LYS A 30 11.13 4.45 -4.19
CA LYS A 30 10.25 5.44 -3.55
C LYS A 30 10.11 5.22 -2.05
N VAL A 31 9.87 3.98 -1.62
CA VAL A 31 9.75 3.66 -0.18
C VAL A 31 11.06 3.92 0.56
N GLU A 32 12.20 3.52 0.02
CA GLU A 32 13.51 3.80 0.61
C GLU A 32 13.77 5.32 0.71
N THR A 33 13.42 6.08 -0.33
CA THR A 33 13.53 7.54 -0.32
C THR A 33 12.61 8.19 0.72
N ALA A 34 11.37 7.72 0.83
CA ALA A 34 10.40 8.21 1.80
C ALA A 34 10.85 7.94 3.25
N LEU A 35 11.41 6.75 3.51
CA LEU A 35 12.02 6.40 4.80
C LEU A 35 13.23 7.30 5.12
N ALA A 36 14.11 7.53 4.15
CA ALA A 36 15.28 8.39 4.34
C ALA A 36 14.91 9.86 4.64
N ASN A 37 13.74 10.31 4.18
CA ASN A 37 13.20 11.66 4.40
C ASN A 37 12.29 11.77 5.63
N ASP A 38 12.19 10.72 6.47
CA ASP A 38 11.30 10.65 7.64
C ASP A 38 9.81 10.92 7.30
N SER A 39 9.41 10.51 6.09
CA SER A 39 8.04 10.67 5.58
C SER A 39 7.53 9.33 5.00
N PRO A 40 7.44 8.27 5.82
CA PRO A 40 7.09 6.93 5.35
C PRO A 40 5.66 6.87 4.78
N TYR A 41 5.46 5.99 3.80
CA TYR A 41 4.11 5.72 3.30
C TYR A 41 3.30 4.97 4.34
N ALA A 42 2.08 5.43 4.60
CA ALA A 42 1.15 4.74 5.48
C ALA A 42 0.61 3.44 4.85
N MET A 43 0.45 3.42 3.52
CA MET A 43 -0.16 2.32 2.79
C MET A 43 0.33 2.25 1.35
N ALA A 44 0.47 1.04 0.81
CA ALA A 44 0.70 0.78 -0.61
C ALA A 44 -0.46 -0.06 -1.18
N PHE A 45 -0.97 0.36 -2.34
CA PHE A 45 -1.93 -0.40 -3.14
C PHE A 45 -1.16 -1.10 -4.25
N ILE A 46 -1.20 -2.44 -4.29
CA ILE A 46 -0.30 -3.23 -5.14
C ILE A 46 -1.11 -4.21 -5.99
N ASP A 47 -0.94 -4.13 -7.31
CA ASP A 47 -1.41 -5.14 -8.25
C ASP A 47 -0.54 -6.40 -8.16
N MET A 48 -1.18 -7.56 -8.26
CA MET A 48 -0.47 -8.83 -8.23
C MET A 48 0.25 -9.13 -9.55
N ARG A 49 -0.25 -8.68 -10.71
CA ARG A 49 0.38 -8.93 -12.01
C ARG A 49 0.97 -7.65 -12.60
N MET A 50 2.29 -7.50 -12.52
CA MET A 50 3.01 -6.31 -13.01
C MET A 50 4.15 -6.65 -14.00
N PRO A 51 3.87 -7.28 -15.16
CA PRO A 51 4.91 -7.49 -16.17
C PRO A 51 5.49 -6.15 -16.69
N PRO A 52 6.76 -6.08 -17.10
CA PRO A 52 7.74 -7.16 -17.26
C PRO A 52 8.62 -7.44 -16.04
N GLY A 53 8.48 -6.67 -14.95
CA GLY A 53 9.35 -6.73 -13.79
C GLY A 53 8.79 -7.62 -12.68
N TRP A 54 8.93 -7.15 -11.43
CA TRP A 54 8.46 -7.88 -10.26
C TRP A 54 6.94 -7.96 -10.24
N ASP A 55 6.43 -9.13 -9.87
CA ASP A 55 5.02 -9.27 -9.53
C ASP A 55 4.70 -8.58 -8.19
N GLY A 56 3.42 -8.54 -7.82
CA GLY A 56 2.99 -7.91 -6.57
C GLY A 56 3.57 -8.59 -5.34
N LEU A 57 3.74 -9.92 -5.36
CA LEU A 57 4.24 -10.68 -4.22
C LEU A 57 5.72 -10.38 -3.95
N GLU A 58 6.56 -10.41 -4.98
CA GLU A 58 7.98 -10.05 -4.87
C GLU A 58 8.14 -8.58 -4.46
N THR A 59 7.30 -7.70 -5.00
CA THR A 59 7.26 -6.29 -4.60
C THR A 59 6.99 -6.16 -3.11
N ILE A 60 5.92 -6.77 -2.59
CA ILE A 60 5.54 -6.71 -1.17
C ILE A 60 6.64 -7.24 -0.27
N LYS A 61 7.24 -8.38 -0.61
CA LYS A 61 8.33 -8.98 0.17
C LYS A 61 9.50 -8.02 0.30
N ARG A 62 9.90 -7.35 -0.78
CA ARG A 62 10.99 -6.37 -0.77
C ARG A 62 10.64 -5.11 0.00
N LEU A 63 9.42 -4.59 -0.17
CA LEU A 63 8.98 -3.42 0.58
C LEU A 63 8.99 -3.70 2.09
N TRP A 64 8.53 -4.88 2.54
CA TRP A 64 8.57 -5.24 3.95
C TRP A 64 9.96 -5.54 4.51
N GLN A 65 10.95 -5.81 3.66
CA GLN A 65 12.35 -5.91 4.11
C GLN A 65 12.89 -4.55 4.56
N VAL A 66 12.44 -3.45 3.93
CA VAL A 66 12.89 -2.09 4.25
C VAL A 66 11.94 -1.36 5.21
N ASP A 67 10.64 -1.61 5.11
CA ASP A 67 9.61 -1.09 6.02
C ASP A 67 8.61 -2.18 6.45
N PRO A 68 8.85 -2.85 7.59
CA PRO A 68 7.92 -3.84 8.13
C PRO A 68 6.57 -3.27 8.61
N LYS A 69 6.43 -1.95 8.72
CA LYS A 69 5.19 -1.30 9.20
C LYS A 69 4.25 -0.92 8.05
N LEU A 70 4.74 -0.89 6.81
CA LEU A 70 3.97 -0.53 5.63
C LEU A 70 2.73 -1.44 5.48
N GLN A 71 1.55 -0.83 5.49
CA GLN A 71 0.30 -1.53 5.21
C GLN A 71 0.16 -1.77 3.71
N VAL A 72 -0.30 -2.95 3.32
CA VAL A 72 -0.49 -3.30 1.91
C VAL A 72 -1.93 -3.70 1.65
N ALA A 73 -2.54 -3.07 0.65
CA ALA A 73 -3.81 -3.47 0.07
C ALA A 73 -3.57 -4.09 -1.31
N LEU A 74 -3.98 -5.34 -1.49
CA LEU A 74 -3.89 -6.03 -2.77
C LEU A 74 -5.02 -5.57 -3.70
N CYS A 75 -4.65 -5.10 -4.88
CA CYS A 75 -5.56 -4.72 -5.94
C CYS A 75 -5.45 -5.71 -7.09
N THR A 76 -6.06 -6.89 -6.95
CA THR A 76 -6.08 -7.89 -8.02
C THR A 76 -7.43 -7.90 -8.74
N ALA A 77 -7.40 -7.96 -10.08
CA ALA A 77 -8.58 -8.20 -10.91
C ALA A 77 -8.79 -9.70 -11.22
N TYR A 78 -7.96 -10.60 -10.69
CA TYR A 78 -8.00 -12.03 -10.97
C TYR A 78 -7.85 -12.89 -9.71
N SER A 79 -8.75 -13.88 -9.57
CA SER A 79 -8.76 -14.88 -8.49
C SER A 79 -7.87 -16.08 -8.88
N ASP A 80 -6.58 -15.85 -9.07
CA ASP A 80 -5.66 -16.92 -9.51
C ASP A 80 -5.32 -17.94 -8.41
N TYR A 81 -5.78 -17.74 -7.17
CA TYR A 81 -5.66 -18.72 -6.09
C TYR A 81 -6.95 -19.53 -6.00
N SER A 82 -6.96 -20.71 -6.65
CA SER A 82 -7.86 -21.79 -6.26
C SER A 82 -7.38 -22.36 -4.93
N TRP A 83 -8.28 -22.53 -3.97
CA TRP A 83 -8.03 -23.14 -2.66
C TRP A 83 -7.82 -24.66 -2.76
N GLU A 84 -6.89 -25.12 -3.59
CA GLU A 84 -6.44 -26.52 -3.61
C GLU A 84 -5.23 -26.73 -2.69
#